data_AF-A0A1X7GI86-F1
#
_entry.id   AF-A0A1X7GI86-F1
#
_cell.length_a   1.000
_cell.length_b   1.000
_cell.length_c   1.000
_cell.angle_alpha   90.00
_cell.angle_beta   90.00
_cell.angle_gamma   90.00
#
_symmetry.space_group_name_H-M   'P 1'
#
loop_
_entity.id
_entity.type
_entity.pdbx_description
1 polymer ?
#
loop_
_entity_poly.entity_id
_entity_poly.type
_entity_poly.pdbx_seq_one_letter_code
_entity_poly.pdbx_strand_id
1 'polypeptide(L)'
;MIEPERIVSLSREVESLANRGVSDIHAITRQTRLLAINALIEAAHAGKAGMGFSVVAEEVKNISERISKIASGLTEDLQVSVNELTALGRGMCFDVRGQRLADLSLNMIEIIDRNLYERTCDVRWWATDASLVDALTSHSPEDCAHASERLGIILDSYTVYLDIWVADNSGRILASGRPGTFGKVIGANVAKEPWFKKAMQHASGDQYFAGEITAEPLLNDSQTCTFSAAVRSKAGKQTPVIGVIGIFFDWKNQADSVLKGVRLSEDERSRSRLMIIDGNHKIIASSDTQNQLGERIELQTKAAQTSGYSILSKNLIQGYSITPGFETYAGMGWLGVIEQHLPTIDA
;
A
#
# COMPACT_ATOMS: atom_id res chain seq x y z
N MET A 1 7.27 -20.20 -11.35
CA MET A 1 7.24 -19.44 -10.08
C MET A 1 6.76 -20.42 -9.02
N ILE A 2 7.46 -20.59 -7.90
CA ILE A 2 7.00 -21.51 -6.84
C ILE A 2 5.88 -20.78 -6.11
N GLU A 3 4.64 -21.23 -6.30
CA GLU A 3 3.48 -20.73 -5.55
C GLU A 3 3.58 -21.30 -4.13
N PRO A 4 3.73 -20.48 -3.07
CA PRO A 4 3.70 -20.96 -1.68
C PRO A 4 2.45 -21.79 -1.37
N GLU A 5 1.36 -21.55 -2.09
CA GLU A 5 0.13 -22.34 -2.08
C GLU A 5 0.38 -23.82 -2.41
N ARG A 6 1.35 -24.12 -3.29
CA ARG A 6 1.72 -25.49 -3.65
C ARG A 6 2.37 -26.25 -2.49
N ILE A 7 3.09 -25.57 -1.60
CA ILE A 7 3.67 -26.17 -0.40
C ILE A 7 2.54 -26.62 0.54
N VAL A 8 1.53 -25.76 0.74
CA VAL A 8 0.36 -26.07 1.57
C VAL A 8 -0.50 -27.17 0.95
N SER A 9 -0.65 -27.21 -0.38
CA SER A 9 -1.38 -28.31 -1.04
C SER A 9 -0.63 -29.64 -0.93
N LEU A 10 0.70 -29.61 -1.10
CA LEU A 10 1.53 -30.81 -1.05
C LEU A 10 1.61 -31.39 0.37
N SER A 11 1.64 -30.55 1.41
CA SER A 11 1.61 -31.04 2.80
C SER A 11 0.35 -31.84 3.10
N ARG A 12 -0.82 -31.38 2.61
CA ARG A 12 -2.10 -32.11 2.71
C ARG A 12 -2.08 -33.44 1.95
N GLU A 13 -1.46 -33.46 0.77
CA GLU A 13 -1.32 -34.68 -0.03
C GLU A 13 -0.44 -35.73 0.68
N VAL A 14 0.70 -35.27 1.24
CA VAL A 14 1.61 -36.12 2.04
C VAL A 14 0.90 -36.68 3.27
N GLU A 15 0.12 -35.86 3.98
CA GLU A 15 -0.70 -36.30 5.13
C GLU A 15 -1.70 -37.40 4.74
N SER A 16 -2.41 -37.21 3.63
CA SER A 16 -3.36 -38.19 3.12
C SER A 16 -2.69 -39.50 2.71
N LEU A 17 -1.52 -39.42 2.06
CA LEU A 17 -0.75 -40.61 1.67
C LEU A 17 -0.22 -41.37 2.88
N ALA A 18 0.34 -40.65 3.85
CA ALA A 18 0.83 -41.20 5.11
C ALA A 18 -0.26 -41.95 5.87
N ASN A 19 -1.41 -41.29 6.08
CA ASN A 19 -2.54 -41.87 6.80
C ASN A 19 -3.07 -43.15 6.14
N ARG A 20 -3.11 -43.20 4.80
CA ARG A 20 -3.46 -44.42 4.07
C ARG A 20 -2.43 -45.53 4.29
N GLY A 21 -1.14 -45.24 4.10
CA GLY A 21 -0.08 -46.24 4.25
C GLY A 21 -0.01 -46.84 5.66
N VAL A 22 -0.17 -46.01 6.71
CA VAL A 22 -0.24 -46.50 8.09
C VAL A 22 -1.49 -47.36 8.32
N SER A 23 -2.64 -46.96 7.76
CA SER A 23 -3.87 -47.76 7.85
C SER A 23 -3.68 -49.17 7.27
N ASP A 24 -3.03 -49.26 6.10
CA ASP A 24 -2.71 -50.54 5.46
C ASP A 24 -1.75 -51.39 6.31
N ILE A 25 -0.73 -50.78 6.89
CA ILE A 25 0.19 -51.46 7.82
C ILE A 25 -0.58 -52.00 9.03
N HIS A 26 -1.49 -51.22 9.63
CA HIS A 26 -2.31 -51.68 10.74
C HIS A 26 -3.24 -52.84 10.34
N ALA A 27 -3.79 -52.82 9.12
CA ALA A 27 -4.63 -53.90 8.61
C ALA A 27 -3.83 -55.21 8.46
N ILE A 28 -2.68 -55.16 7.79
CA ILE A 28 -1.78 -56.31 7.61
C ILE A 28 -1.31 -56.84 8.97
N THR A 29 -0.88 -55.94 9.85
CA THR A 29 -0.34 -56.31 11.16
C THR A 29 -1.40 -56.97 12.06
N ARG A 30 -2.65 -56.51 11.97
CA ARG A 30 -3.78 -57.12 12.68
C ARG A 30 -4.09 -58.53 12.16
N GLN A 31 -4.07 -58.72 10.84
CA GLN A 31 -4.22 -60.05 10.23
C GLN A 31 -3.09 -61.00 10.64
N THR A 32 -1.84 -60.55 10.58
CA THR A 32 -0.67 -61.33 11.00
C THR A 32 -0.74 -61.71 12.48
N ARG A 33 -1.17 -60.79 13.34
CA ARG A 33 -1.38 -61.08 14.77
C ARG A 33 -2.46 -62.13 15.01
N LEU A 34 -3.57 -62.07 14.27
CA LEU A 34 -4.63 -63.08 14.35
C LEU A 34 -4.14 -64.46 13.88
N LEU A 35 -3.37 -64.51 12.78
CA LEU A 35 -2.74 -65.75 12.30
C LEU A 35 -1.79 -66.36 13.35
N ALA A 36 -0.98 -65.52 14.00
CA ALA A 36 -0.09 -65.94 15.08
C ALA A 36 -0.86 -66.48 16.30
N ILE A 37 -1.95 -65.83 16.69
CA ILE A 37 -2.83 -66.30 17.78
C ILE A 37 -3.47 -67.65 17.43
N ASN A 38 -3.97 -67.80 16.20
CA ASN A 38 -4.53 -69.07 15.75
C ASN A 38 -3.47 -70.18 15.74
N ALA A 39 -2.25 -69.89 15.33
CA ALA A 39 -1.13 -70.83 15.37
C ALA A 39 -0.73 -71.20 16.81
N LEU A 40 -0.77 -70.25 17.76
CA LEU A 40 -0.56 -70.53 19.19
C LEU A 40 -1.62 -71.48 19.76
N ILE A 41 -2.90 -71.29 19.38
CA ILE A 41 -4.00 -72.16 19.79
C ILE A 41 -3.78 -73.58 19.25
N GLU A 42 -3.41 -73.71 17.98
CA GLU A 42 -3.20 -75.02 17.36
C GLU A 42 -1.95 -75.73 17.91
N ALA A 43 -0.88 -74.96 18.19
CA ALA A 43 0.32 -75.47 18.85
C ALA A 43 0.02 -76.00 20.26
N ALA A 44 -0.84 -75.31 21.01
CA ALA A 44 -1.32 -75.78 22.31
C ALA A 44 -2.16 -77.07 22.19
N HIS A 45 -3.01 -77.16 21.15
CA HIS A 45 -3.82 -78.35 20.86
C HIS A 45 -2.95 -79.58 20.51
N ALA A 46 -1.85 -79.38 19.78
CA ALA A 46 -0.89 -80.42 19.40
C ALA A 46 0.03 -80.87 20.57
N GLY A 47 -0.06 -80.23 21.74
CA GLY A 47 0.68 -80.61 22.94
C GLY A 47 2.20 -80.62 22.72
N LYS A 48 2.86 -81.75 23.02
CA LYS A 48 4.33 -81.86 22.88
C LYS A 48 4.83 -81.70 21.44
N ALA A 49 4.02 -82.05 20.44
CA ALA A 49 4.39 -81.92 19.03
C ALA A 49 4.34 -80.45 18.54
N GLY A 50 3.57 -79.58 19.21
CA GLY A 50 3.39 -78.18 18.86
C GLY A 50 4.41 -77.22 19.47
N MET A 51 5.29 -77.66 20.38
CA MET A 51 6.19 -76.75 21.13
C MET A 51 7.08 -75.89 20.23
N GLY A 52 7.64 -76.46 19.16
CA GLY A 52 8.46 -75.70 18.20
C GLY A 52 7.65 -74.65 17.43
N PHE A 53 6.42 -74.98 17.04
CA PHE A 53 5.49 -74.05 16.38
C PHE A 53 5.04 -72.92 17.32
N SER A 54 4.85 -73.20 18.61
CA SER A 54 4.47 -72.19 19.61
C SER A 54 5.50 -71.08 19.73
N VAL A 55 6.79 -71.40 19.66
CA VAL A 55 7.88 -70.40 19.74
C VAL A 55 7.84 -69.47 18.53
N VAL A 56 7.67 -70.02 17.32
CA VAL A 56 7.57 -69.21 16.10
C VAL A 56 6.33 -68.32 16.13
N ALA A 57 5.19 -68.85 16.56
CA ALA A 57 3.95 -68.10 16.62
C ALA A 57 4.02 -66.93 17.63
N GLU A 58 4.66 -67.11 18.80
CA GLU A 58 4.88 -66.01 19.75
C GLU A 58 5.81 -64.93 19.16
N GLU A 59 6.85 -65.33 18.43
CA GLU A 59 7.75 -64.37 17.77
C GLU A 59 7.03 -63.54 16.70
N VAL A 60 6.18 -64.16 15.88
CA VAL A 60 5.36 -63.45 14.87
C VAL A 60 4.38 -62.47 15.54
N LYS A 61 3.78 -62.85 16.67
CA LYS A 61 2.91 -61.96 17.46
C LYS A 61 3.70 -60.76 17.99
N ASN A 62 4.88 -60.99 18.57
CA ASN A 62 5.76 -59.94 19.08
C ASN A 62 6.22 -58.97 17.97
N ILE A 63 6.58 -59.50 16.80
CA ILE A 63 6.92 -58.70 15.61
C ILE A 63 5.72 -57.84 15.20
N SER A 64 4.52 -58.42 15.16
CA SER A 64 3.30 -57.68 14.81
C SER A 64 3.00 -56.54 15.81
N GLU A 65 3.18 -56.77 17.10
CA GLU A 65 3.02 -55.72 18.12
C GLU A 65 4.06 -54.60 17.96
N ARG A 66 5.32 -54.94 17.67
CA ARG A 66 6.38 -53.96 17.36
C ARG A 66 6.07 -53.15 16.11
N ILE A 67 5.64 -53.79 15.01
CA ILE A 67 5.26 -53.09 13.78
C ILE A 67 4.10 -52.12 14.04
N SER A 68 3.08 -52.53 14.80
CA SER A 68 1.96 -51.64 15.16
C SER A 68 2.46 -50.42 15.92
N LYS A 69 3.38 -50.59 16.87
CA LYS A 69 3.94 -49.49 17.66
C LYS A 69 4.75 -48.51 16.78
N ILE A 70 5.55 -49.04 15.86
CA ILE A 70 6.33 -48.23 14.91
C ILE A 70 5.39 -47.45 13.98
N ALA A 71 4.35 -48.09 13.44
CA ALA A 71 3.38 -47.45 12.57
C ALA A 71 2.64 -46.29 13.27
N SER A 72 2.24 -46.49 14.53
CA SER A 72 1.61 -45.45 15.34
C SER A 72 2.57 -44.29 15.63
N GLY A 73 3.82 -44.55 16.01
CA GLY A 73 4.83 -43.50 16.21
C GLY A 73 5.10 -42.70 14.93
N LEU A 74 5.20 -43.39 13.78
CA LEU A 74 5.37 -42.74 12.47
C LEU A 74 4.20 -41.79 12.15
N THR A 75 2.97 -42.15 12.52
CA THR A 75 1.80 -41.29 12.30
C THR A 75 1.87 -40.01 13.11
N GLU A 76 2.27 -40.12 14.38
CA GLU A 76 2.42 -38.98 15.28
C GLU A 76 3.52 -38.03 14.78
N ASP A 77 4.69 -38.56 14.43
CA ASP A 77 5.82 -37.79 13.89
C ASP A 77 5.45 -37.10 12.56
N LEU A 78 4.74 -37.80 11.67
CA LEU A 78 4.28 -37.23 10.40
C LEU A 78 3.24 -36.13 10.62
N GLN A 79 2.30 -36.31 11.55
CA GLN A 79 1.29 -35.28 11.85
C GLN A 79 1.93 -33.99 12.36
N VAL A 80 2.92 -34.10 13.26
CA VAL A 80 3.68 -32.96 13.76
C VAL A 80 4.39 -32.25 12.59
N SER A 81 5.08 -33.02 11.75
CA SER A 81 5.83 -32.48 10.60
C SER A 81 4.94 -31.79 9.57
N VAL A 82 3.77 -32.38 9.25
CA VAL A 82 2.78 -31.79 8.33
C VAL A 82 2.20 -30.50 8.89
N ASN A 83 1.90 -30.46 10.18
CA ASN A 83 1.38 -29.27 10.84
C ASN A 83 2.40 -28.12 10.78
N GLU A 84 3.68 -28.42 11.05
CA GLU A 84 4.77 -27.45 10.94
C GLU A 84 4.96 -26.96 9.51
N LEU A 85 5.01 -27.87 8.52
CA LEU A 85 5.08 -27.51 7.09
C LEU A 85 3.92 -26.64 6.64
N THR A 86 2.71 -26.93 7.11
CA THR A 86 1.51 -26.15 6.78
C THR A 86 1.57 -24.76 7.40
N ALA A 87 2.04 -24.63 8.64
CA ALA A 87 2.23 -23.34 9.30
C ALA A 87 3.31 -22.51 8.59
N LEU A 88 4.45 -23.11 8.26
CA LEU A 88 5.54 -22.47 7.51
C LEU A 88 5.10 -22.05 6.10
N GLY A 89 4.43 -22.93 5.36
CA GLY A 89 3.93 -22.63 4.02
C GLY A 89 2.91 -21.48 4.00
N ARG A 90 2.01 -21.44 5.00
CA ARG A 90 1.10 -20.30 5.19
C ARG A 90 1.85 -19.01 5.52
N GLY A 91 2.77 -19.05 6.48
CA GLY A 91 3.61 -17.90 6.84
C GLY A 91 4.34 -17.32 5.64
N MET A 92 4.99 -18.18 4.84
CA MET A 92 5.66 -17.78 3.60
C MET A 92 4.71 -17.13 2.58
N CYS A 93 3.48 -17.62 2.45
CA CYS A 93 2.49 -17.02 1.55
C CYS A 93 2.14 -15.58 1.97
N PHE A 94 1.89 -15.38 3.27
CA PHE A 94 1.63 -14.05 3.83
C PHE A 94 2.84 -13.13 3.67
N ASP A 95 4.05 -13.63 3.92
CA ASP A 95 5.28 -12.84 3.83
C ASP A 95 5.57 -12.41 2.40
N VAL A 96 5.49 -13.31 1.43
CA VAL A 96 5.73 -13.00 0.01
C VAL A 96 4.71 -11.98 -0.50
N ARG A 97 3.41 -12.18 -0.21
CA ARG A 97 2.36 -11.26 -0.64
C ARG A 97 2.44 -9.92 0.09
N GLY A 98 2.64 -9.96 1.41
CA GLY A 98 2.75 -8.77 2.25
C GLY A 98 3.91 -7.87 1.85
N GLN A 99 5.10 -8.45 1.64
CA GLN A 99 6.27 -7.70 1.14
C GLN A 99 5.99 -7.09 -0.24
N ARG A 100 5.38 -7.86 -1.16
CA ARG A 100 5.00 -7.32 -2.46
C ARG A 100 4.01 -6.14 -2.36
N LEU A 101 3.04 -6.18 -1.45
CA LEU A 101 2.12 -5.07 -1.24
C LEU A 101 2.82 -3.85 -0.64
N ALA A 102 3.78 -4.06 0.27
CA ALA A 102 4.61 -3.00 0.83
C ALA A 102 5.47 -2.33 -0.27
N ASP A 103 6.08 -3.12 -1.16
CA ASP A 103 6.84 -2.62 -2.31
C ASP A 103 5.96 -1.85 -3.30
N LEU A 104 4.77 -2.36 -3.61
CA LEU A 104 3.82 -1.65 -4.47
C LEU A 104 3.34 -0.34 -3.82
N SER A 105 3.16 -0.34 -2.50
CA SER A 105 2.82 0.87 -1.73
C SER A 105 3.95 1.90 -1.77
N LEU A 106 5.20 1.47 -1.68
CA LEU A 106 6.39 2.32 -1.82
C LEU A 106 6.44 2.97 -3.21
N ASN A 107 6.37 2.16 -4.28
CA ASN A 107 6.37 2.68 -5.65
C ASN A 107 5.25 3.69 -5.89
N MET A 108 4.07 3.44 -5.31
CA MET A 108 2.92 4.34 -5.39
C MET A 108 3.20 5.69 -4.72
N ILE A 109 3.74 5.69 -3.49
CA ILE A 109 3.98 6.94 -2.75
C ILE A 109 5.21 7.72 -3.27
N GLU A 110 6.22 7.03 -3.81
CA GLU A 110 7.38 7.69 -4.44
C GLU A 110 7.01 8.50 -5.68
N ILE A 111 6.07 8.02 -6.50
CA ILE A 111 5.58 8.78 -7.66
C ILE A 111 4.88 10.06 -7.20
N ILE A 112 4.12 9.99 -6.10
CA ILE A 112 3.48 11.16 -5.50
C ILE A 112 4.54 12.14 -5.00
N ASP A 113 5.52 11.69 -4.23
CA ASP A 113 6.58 12.57 -3.71
C ASP A 113 7.34 13.29 -4.81
N ARG A 114 7.70 12.57 -5.88
CA ARG A 114 8.36 13.19 -7.03
C ARG A 114 7.46 14.24 -7.68
N ASN A 115 6.18 13.93 -7.89
CA ASN A 115 5.23 14.87 -8.45
C ASN A 115 5.11 16.12 -7.58
N LEU A 116 5.01 15.98 -6.26
CA LEU A 116 4.89 17.09 -5.32
C LEU A 116 6.19 17.90 -5.23
N TYR A 117 7.36 17.25 -5.22
CA TYR A 117 8.66 17.90 -5.25
C TYR A 117 8.77 18.89 -6.42
N GLU A 118 8.39 18.46 -7.62
CA GLU A 118 8.43 19.32 -8.80
C GLU A 118 7.58 20.58 -8.61
N ARG A 119 6.39 20.48 -7.98
CA ARG A 119 5.52 21.64 -7.71
C ARG A 119 6.17 22.64 -6.74
N THR A 120 6.96 22.16 -5.78
CA THR A 120 7.73 23.04 -4.90
C THR A 120 8.78 23.85 -5.65
N CYS A 121 9.35 23.29 -6.71
CA CYS A 121 10.30 23.97 -7.59
C CYS A 121 9.57 24.93 -8.52
N ASP A 122 8.49 24.48 -9.16
CA ASP A 122 7.65 25.25 -10.09
C ASP A 122 7.18 26.56 -9.42
N VAL A 123 6.58 26.48 -8.22
CA VAL A 123 6.01 27.66 -7.55
C VAL A 123 7.06 28.71 -7.21
N ARG A 124 8.26 28.29 -6.80
CA ARG A 124 9.36 29.20 -6.45
C ARG A 124 9.98 29.82 -7.68
N TRP A 125 10.11 29.05 -8.75
CA TRP A 125 10.62 29.54 -10.02
C TRP A 125 9.68 30.59 -10.62
N TRP A 126 8.39 30.27 -10.70
CA TRP A 126 7.39 31.18 -11.27
C TRP A 126 7.18 32.43 -10.41
N ALA A 127 7.40 32.36 -9.09
CA ALA A 127 7.39 33.54 -8.23
C ALA A 127 8.42 34.63 -8.62
N THR A 128 9.37 34.31 -9.51
CA THR A 128 10.38 35.25 -10.03
C THR A 128 10.08 35.79 -11.43
N ASP A 129 8.97 35.39 -12.07
CA ASP A 129 8.60 35.87 -13.40
C ASP A 129 8.29 37.38 -13.36
N ALA A 130 8.86 38.13 -14.31
CA ALA A 130 8.76 39.58 -14.36
C ALA A 130 7.32 40.06 -14.53
N SER A 131 6.48 39.33 -15.29
CA SER A 131 5.08 39.71 -15.51
C SER A 131 4.27 39.73 -14.21
N LEU A 132 4.60 38.86 -13.26
CA LEU A 132 3.97 38.83 -11.93
C LEU A 132 4.42 40.03 -11.09
N VAL A 133 5.72 40.36 -11.15
CA VAL A 133 6.29 41.52 -10.45
C VAL A 133 5.69 42.82 -10.97
N ASP A 134 5.56 42.96 -12.29
CA ASP A 134 4.98 44.14 -12.94
C ASP A 134 3.51 44.30 -12.55
N ALA A 135 2.70 43.24 -12.64
CA ALA A 135 1.30 43.25 -12.22
C ALA A 135 1.12 43.63 -10.74
N LEU A 136 1.97 43.10 -9.85
CA LEU A 136 1.94 43.39 -8.41
C LEU A 136 2.52 44.75 -8.04
N THR A 137 3.29 45.39 -8.94
CA THR A 137 3.85 46.72 -8.69
C THR A 137 2.91 47.80 -9.21
N SER A 138 2.48 47.70 -10.46
CA SER A 138 1.65 48.72 -11.11
C SER A 138 0.18 48.60 -10.75
N HIS A 139 -0.30 47.38 -10.47
CA HIS A 139 -1.73 47.04 -10.37
C HIS A 139 -2.55 47.49 -11.59
N SER A 140 -1.90 47.71 -12.74
CA SER A 140 -2.56 48.17 -13.96
C SER A 140 -3.36 47.02 -14.59
N PRO A 141 -4.53 47.30 -15.21
CA PRO A 141 -5.28 46.27 -15.92
C PRO A 141 -4.48 45.59 -17.04
N GLU A 142 -3.58 46.33 -17.69
CA GLU A 142 -2.73 45.83 -18.78
C GLU A 142 -1.70 44.82 -18.26
N ASP A 143 -0.98 45.15 -17.19
CA ASP A 143 0.03 44.24 -16.62
C ASP A 143 -0.62 43.01 -15.99
N CYS A 144 -1.79 43.16 -15.35
CA CYS A 144 -2.56 42.02 -14.82
C CYS A 144 -3.04 41.07 -15.93
N ALA A 145 -3.46 41.62 -17.08
CA ALA A 145 -3.84 40.84 -18.24
C ALA A 145 -2.63 40.12 -18.85
N HIS A 146 -1.49 40.79 -18.96
CA HIS A 146 -0.25 40.18 -19.44
C HIS A 146 0.23 39.05 -18.51
N ALA A 147 0.20 39.25 -17.19
CA ALA A 147 0.50 38.18 -16.23
C ALA A 147 -0.45 36.99 -16.40
N SER A 148 -1.75 37.24 -16.60
CA SER A 148 -2.74 36.17 -16.84
C SER A 148 -2.44 35.38 -18.12
N GLU A 149 -2.07 36.05 -19.21
CA GLU A 149 -1.63 35.41 -20.47
C GLU A 149 -0.38 34.54 -20.26
N ARG A 150 0.62 35.05 -19.55
CA ARG A 150 1.85 34.32 -19.21
C ARG A 150 1.57 33.07 -18.40
N LEU A 151 0.68 33.15 -17.40
CA LEU A 151 0.22 32.00 -16.62
C LEU A 151 -0.55 30.99 -17.48
N GLY A 152 -1.35 31.46 -18.44
CA GLY A 152 -2.04 30.60 -19.41
C GLY A 152 -1.06 29.76 -20.24
N ILE A 153 0.01 30.36 -20.76
CA ILE A 153 1.07 29.65 -21.52
C ILE A 153 1.73 28.55 -20.67
N ILE A 154 1.95 28.82 -19.38
CA ILE A 154 2.46 27.81 -18.45
C ILE A 154 1.46 26.65 -18.34
N LEU A 155 0.17 26.95 -18.13
CA LEU A 155 -0.89 25.95 -17.98
C LEU A 155 -1.13 25.12 -19.25
N ASP A 156 -0.80 25.63 -20.44
CA ASP A 156 -0.84 24.88 -21.69
C ASP A 156 0.29 23.83 -21.78
N SER A 157 1.43 24.12 -21.14
CA SER A 157 2.58 23.21 -21.09
C SER A 157 2.52 22.23 -19.91
N TYR A 158 1.94 22.67 -18.78
CA TYR A 158 1.83 21.92 -17.53
C TYR A 158 0.37 21.59 -17.22
N THR A 159 -0.10 20.47 -17.77
CA THR A 159 -1.51 20.03 -17.71
C THR A 159 -1.97 19.52 -16.35
N VAL A 160 -1.06 19.42 -15.37
CA VAL A 160 -1.32 18.87 -14.03
C VAL A 160 -1.94 19.88 -13.04
N TYR A 161 -2.09 21.13 -13.46
CA TYR A 161 -2.63 22.22 -12.65
C TYR A 161 -4.05 22.58 -13.10
N LEU A 162 -4.91 22.87 -12.12
CA LEU A 162 -6.22 23.45 -12.36
C LEU A 162 -6.12 24.93 -12.71
N ASP A 163 -5.35 25.70 -11.94
CA ASP A 163 -5.10 27.11 -12.22
C ASP A 163 -3.84 27.60 -11.48
N ILE A 164 -3.40 28.81 -11.79
CA ILE A 164 -2.34 29.55 -11.10
C ILE A 164 -2.85 30.96 -10.83
N TRP A 165 -2.75 31.41 -9.58
CA TRP A 165 -3.23 32.72 -9.16
C TRP A 165 -2.10 33.60 -8.64
N VAL A 166 -2.27 34.91 -8.84
CA VAL A 166 -1.39 35.95 -8.31
C VAL A 166 -2.22 36.87 -7.45
N ALA A 167 -1.87 37.00 -6.18
CA ALA A 167 -2.57 37.84 -5.22
C ALA A 167 -1.65 38.94 -4.64
N ASP A 168 -2.19 40.13 -4.47
CA ASP A 168 -1.50 41.27 -3.86
C ASP A 168 -1.30 41.11 -2.34
N ASN A 169 -0.60 42.05 -1.69
CA ASN A 169 -0.37 42.03 -0.24
C ASN A 169 -1.66 42.04 0.60
N SER A 170 -2.79 42.48 0.04
CA SER A 170 -4.11 42.47 0.69
C SER A 170 -4.86 41.15 0.51
N GLY A 171 -4.30 40.23 -0.28
CA GLY A 171 -4.88 38.94 -0.64
C GLY A 171 -5.89 39.02 -1.77
N ARG A 172 -5.94 40.13 -2.53
CA ARG A 172 -6.83 40.22 -3.70
C ARG A 172 -6.16 39.60 -4.91
N ILE A 173 -6.86 38.70 -5.60
CA ILE A 173 -6.35 38.06 -6.83
C ILE A 173 -6.36 39.07 -7.97
N LEU A 174 -5.18 39.32 -8.55
CA LEU A 174 -4.98 40.23 -9.67
C LEU A 174 -4.94 39.51 -11.02
N ALA A 175 -4.38 38.30 -11.05
CA ALA A 175 -4.24 37.50 -12.27
C ALA A 175 -4.56 36.02 -12.00
N SER A 176 -5.08 35.35 -13.04
CA SER A 176 -5.36 33.91 -13.08
C SER A 176 -4.91 33.37 -14.43
N GLY A 177 -4.38 32.15 -14.48
CA GLY A 177 -3.97 31.51 -15.73
C GLY A 177 -5.15 31.00 -16.57
N ARG A 178 -6.31 30.76 -15.95
CA ARG A 178 -7.56 30.33 -16.61
C ARG A 178 -8.76 31.21 -16.23
N PRO A 179 -8.72 32.52 -16.51
CA PRO A 179 -9.73 33.48 -16.04
C PRO A 179 -11.13 33.23 -16.63
N GLY A 180 -11.23 32.52 -17.76
CA GLY A 180 -12.49 32.12 -18.39
C GLY A 180 -13.01 30.73 -18.00
N THR A 181 -12.24 29.92 -17.26
CA THR A 181 -12.62 28.54 -16.92
C THR A 181 -13.38 28.47 -15.59
N PHE A 182 -12.88 29.18 -14.58
CA PHE A 182 -13.44 29.18 -13.23
C PHE A 182 -14.05 30.56 -12.93
N GLY A 183 -15.29 30.58 -12.47
CA GLY A 183 -16.02 31.83 -12.24
C GLY A 183 -15.47 32.63 -11.05
N LYS A 184 -15.45 33.96 -11.17
CA LYS A 184 -15.16 34.92 -10.08
C LYS A 184 -13.81 34.76 -9.37
N VAL A 185 -12.79 34.19 -10.02
CA VAL A 185 -11.43 34.10 -9.46
C VAL A 185 -10.77 35.48 -9.34
N ILE A 186 -10.67 36.22 -10.46
CA ILE A 186 -10.07 37.56 -10.45
C ILE A 186 -10.88 38.48 -9.55
N GLY A 187 -10.20 39.15 -8.62
CA GLY A 187 -10.79 40.04 -7.63
C GLY A 187 -11.29 39.36 -6.36
N ALA A 188 -11.29 38.03 -6.27
CA ALA A 188 -11.57 37.33 -5.01
C ALA A 188 -10.49 37.62 -3.96
N ASN A 189 -10.84 37.47 -2.68
CA ASN A 189 -9.93 37.71 -1.57
C ASN A 189 -9.54 36.40 -0.88
N VAL A 190 -8.25 36.10 -0.87
CA VAL A 190 -7.63 34.91 -0.28
C VAL A 190 -6.76 35.23 0.93
N ALA A 191 -6.88 36.43 1.52
CA ALA A 191 -6.06 36.87 2.65
C ALA A 191 -6.17 35.96 3.88
N LYS A 192 -7.28 35.23 3.99
CA LYS A 192 -7.53 34.30 5.08
C LYS A 192 -6.96 32.91 4.84
N GLU A 193 -6.61 32.58 3.60
CA GLU A 193 -6.17 31.25 3.22
C GLU A 193 -4.82 30.89 3.85
N PRO A 194 -4.63 29.62 4.29
CA PRO A 194 -3.38 29.19 4.91
C PRO A 194 -2.16 29.39 4.00
N TRP A 195 -2.30 29.04 2.72
CA TRP A 195 -1.22 29.14 1.73
C TRP A 195 -0.77 30.60 1.56
N PHE A 196 -1.71 31.53 1.46
CA PHE A 196 -1.42 32.95 1.31
C PHE A 196 -0.70 33.51 2.55
N LYS A 197 -1.26 33.25 3.75
CA LYS A 197 -0.67 33.73 5.01
C LYS A 197 0.75 33.21 5.22
N LYS A 198 0.99 31.93 4.92
CA LYS A 198 2.31 31.31 5.07
C LYS A 198 3.31 31.90 4.09
N ALA A 199 2.93 32.03 2.82
CA ALA A 199 3.80 32.64 1.81
C ALA A 199 4.18 34.09 2.14
N MET A 200 3.24 34.91 2.63
CA MET A 200 3.52 36.29 3.06
C MET A 200 4.55 36.39 4.20
N GLN A 201 4.74 35.30 4.97
CA GLN A 201 5.69 35.23 6.08
C GLN A 201 7.08 34.69 5.66
N HIS A 202 7.27 34.31 4.39
CA HIS A 202 8.55 33.79 3.92
C HIS A 202 9.65 34.86 4.03
N ALA A 203 10.76 34.50 4.68
CA ALA A 203 11.96 35.32 4.80
C ALA A 203 12.88 35.21 3.58
N SER A 204 12.80 34.10 2.82
CA SER A 204 13.60 33.85 1.62
C SER A 204 12.73 33.52 0.40
N GLY A 205 13.24 33.75 -0.81
CA GLY A 205 12.66 33.24 -2.06
C GLY A 205 12.80 31.71 -2.22
N ASP A 206 13.66 31.06 -1.42
CA ASP A 206 13.81 29.60 -1.44
C ASP A 206 12.68 28.87 -0.70
N GLN A 207 11.84 29.60 0.06
CA GLN A 207 10.76 29.05 0.85
C GLN A 207 9.48 28.93 0.03
N TYR A 208 8.75 27.85 0.30
CA TYR A 208 7.45 27.55 -0.28
C TYR A 208 6.53 27.01 0.83
N PHE A 209 5.24 27.03 0.55
CA PHE A 209 4.24 26.31 1.32
C PHE A 209 3.66 25.19 0.44
N ALA A 210 3.48 24.01 1.02
CA ALA A 210 2.74 22.89 0.43
C ALA A 210 1.55 22.59 1.36
N GLY A 211 0.34 22.63 0.81
CA GLY A 211 -0.90 22.46 1.55
C GLY A 211 -1.37 21.01 1.67
N GLU A 212 -2.31 20.80 2.59
CA GLU A 212 -3.10 19.56 2.63
C GLU A 212 -4.07 19.49 1.44
N ILE A 213 -4.72 18.34 1.27
CA ILE A 213 -5.74 18.15 0.24
C ILE A 213 -7.03 18.81 0.69
N THR A 214 -7.50 19.81 -0.06
CA THR A 214 -8.73 20.55 0.21
C THR A 214 -9.59 20.66 -1.03
N ALA A 215 -10.89 20.89 -0.85
CA ALA A 215 -11.76 21.35 -1.93
C ALA A 215 -11.63 22.87 -2.04
N GLU A 216 -11.31 23.39 -3.21
CA GLU A 216 -11.16 24.83 -3.46
C GLU A 216 -12.46 25.42 -4.04
N PRO A 217 -13.22 26.24 -3.28
CA PRO A 217 -14.52 26.74 -3.71
C PRO A 217 -14.47 27.58 -5.00
N LEU A 218 -13.39 28.35 -5.21
CA LEU A 218 -13.24 29.16 -6.43
C LEU A 218 -12.90 28.31 -7.67
N LEU A 219 -12.54 27.03 -7.47
CA LEU A 219 -12.30 26.05 -8.53
C LEU A 219 -13.45 25.01 -8.61
N ASN A 220 -14.69 25.43 -8.32
CA ASN A 220 -15.88 24.57 -8.28
C ASN A 220 -15.75 23.39 -7.31
N ASP A 221 -15.18 23.63 -6.13
CA ASP A 221 -14.94 22.62 -5.08
C ASP A 221 -14.04 21.45 -5.57
N SER A 222 -13.21 21.69 -6.58
CA SER A 222 -12.24 20.71 -7.07
C SER A 222 -11.20 20.40 -6.00
N GLN A 223 -10.74 19.15 -5.95
CA GLN A 223 -9.72 18.74 -4.98
C GLN A 223 -8.33 19.19 -5.42
N THR A 224 -7.68 19.95 -4.56
CA THR A 224 -6.37 20.53 -4.84
C THR A 224 -5.36 20.21 -3.75
N CYS A 225 -4.10 20.08 -4.15
CA CYS A 225 -2.95 20.33 -3.27
C CYS A 225 -2.38 21.70 -3.64
N THR A 226 -2.54 22.69 -2.77
CA THR A 226 -2.12 24.07 -3.07
C THR A 226 -0.68 24.30 -2.67
N PHE A 227 0.13 24.81 -3.60
CA PHE A 227 1.48 25.28 -3.31
C PHE A 227 1.54 26.78 -3.46
N SER A 228 2.36 27.45 -2.65
CA SER A 228 2.53 28.89 -2.78
C SER A 228 3.93 29.38 -2.42
N ALA A 229 4.29 30.52 -2.99
CA ALA A 229 5.53 31.22 -2.70
C ALA A 229 5.33 32.74 -2.76
N ALA A 230 6.18 33.46 -2.03
CA ALA A 230 6.18 34.91 -2.03
C ALA A 230 6.76 35.47 -3.35
N VAL A 231 6.04 36.38 -3.99
CA VAL A 231 6.57 37.20 -5.09
C VAL A 231 7.25 38.42 -4.47
N ARG A 232 8.45 38.74 -4.95
CA ARG A 232 9.28 39.81 -4.37
C ARG A 232 9.59 40.90 -5.39
N SER A 233 9.81 42.12 -4.91
CA SER A 233 9.93 43.33 -5.75
C SER A 233 11.07 43.33 -6.77
N LYS A 234 12.09 42.49 -6.57
CA LYS A 234 13.17 42.25 -7.53
C LYS A 234 13.63 40.81 -7.39
N ALA A 235 14.20 40.27 -8.47
CA ALA A 235 14.92 39.00 -8.47
C ALA A 235 16.04 39.02 -7.41
N GLY A 236 15.77 38.42 -6.25
CA GLY A 236 16.66 38.45 -5.09
C GLY A 236 16.01 37.72 -3.92
N LYS A 237 16.81 36.97 -3.15
CA LYS A 237 16.28 36.09 -2.10
C LYS A 237 15.71 36.84 -0.89
N GLN A 238 16.06 38.10 -0.68
CA GLN A 238 15.73 38.87 0.54
C GLN A 238 15.05 40.22 0.26
N THR A 239 14.49 40.41 -0.94
CA THR A 239 13.78 41.64 -1.32
C THR A 239 12.35 41.64 -0.74
N PRO A 240 11.72 42.80 -0.52
CA PRO A 240 10.37 42.88 0.05
C PRO A 240 9.34 42.03 -0.70
N VAL A 241 8.46 41.38 0.04
CA VAL A 241 7.31 40.63 -0.50
C VAL A 241 6.26 41.61 -1.00
N ILE A 242 5.87 41.49 -2.26
CA ILE A 242 4.87 42.35 -2.93
C ILE A 242 3.62 41.58 -3.34
N GLY A 243 3.55 40.29 -3.02
CA GLY A 243 2.39 39.45 -3.31
C GLY A 243 2.73 37.97 -3.17
N VAL A 244 1.80 37.12 -3.60
CA VAL A 244 1.91 35.67 -3.52
C VAL A 244 1.46 35.05 -4.83
N ILE A 245 2.20 34.04 -5.29
CA ILE A 245 1.73 33.10 -6.31
C ILE A 245 1.21 31.84 -5.62
N GLY A 246 0.02 31.39 -6.02
CA GLY A 246 -0.58 30.13 -5.62
C GLY A 246 -0.80 29.24 -6.84
N ILE A 247 -0.35 27.98 -6.78
CA ILE A 247 -0.57 26.99 -7.83
C ILE A 247 -1.47 25.87 -7.28
N PHE A 248 -2.47 25.49 -8.06
CA PHE A 248 -3.52 24.56 -7.63
C PHE A 248 -3.33 23.24 -8.36
N PHE A 249 -2.58 22.33 -7.74
CA PHE A 249 -2.30 21.00 -8.31
C PHE A 249 -3.58 20.16 -8.30
N ASP A 250 -3.93 19.57 -9.45
CA ASP A 250 -5.12 18.74 -9.61
C ASP A 250 -4.95 17.39 -8.90
N TRP A 251 -5.22 17.38 -7.60
CA TRP A 251 -4.95 16.22 -6.78
C TRP A 251 -5.73 14.99 -7.23
N LYS A 252 -7.02 15.18 -7.56
CA LYS A 252 -7.91 14.08 -7.94
C LYS A 252 -7.38 13.33 -9.16
N ASN A 253 -7.11 14.04 -10.26
CA ASN A 253 -6.68 13.39 -11.50
C ASN A 253 -5.30 12.75 -11.36
N GLN A 254 -4.39 13.37 -10.61
CA GLN A 254 -3.04 12.86 -10.41
C GLN A 254 -3.03 11.64 -9.50
N ALA A 255 -3.77 11.66 -8.39
CA ALA A 255 -3.91 10.51 -7.52
C ALA A 255 -4.61 9.34 -8.23
N ASP A 256 -5.68 9.60 -8.99
CA ASP A 256 -6.37 8.57 -9.78
C ASP A 256 -5.44 7.92 -10.81
N SER A 257 -4.58 8.71 -11.47
CA SER A 257 -3.58 8.21 -12.41
C SER A 257 -2.56 7.29 -11.72
N VAL A 258 -2.03 7.71 -10.56
CA VAL A 258 -1.08 6.91 -9.78
C VAL A 258 -1.70 5.60 -9.28
N LEU A 259 -2.91 5.64 -8.73
CA LEU A 259 -3.65 4.45 -8.27
C LEU A 259 -3.94 3.46 -9.41
N LYS A 260 -4.27 3.97 -10.60
CA LYS A 260 -4.44 3.16 -11.82
C LYS A 260 -3.10 2.60 -12.31
N GLY A 261 -2.01 3.33 -12.14
CA GLY A 261 -0.66 2.94 -12.58
C GLY A 261 -0.01 1.81 -11.77
N VAL A 262 -0.50 1.50 -10.57
CA VAL A 262 0.04 0.39 -9.75
C VAL A 262 -0.10 -0.95 -10.49
N ARG A 263 1.00 -1.72 -10.54
CA ARG A 263 1.09 -2.96 -11.33
C ARG A 263 0.47 -4.17 -10.62
N LEU A 264 -0.85 -4.25 -10.70
CA LEU A 264 -1.66 -5.41 -10.29
C LEU A 264 -2.29 -6.06 -11.52
N SER A 265 -2.43 -7.39 -11.52
CA SER A 265 -3.28 -8.08 -12.50
C SER A 265 -4.76 -7.68 -12.33
N GLU A 266 -5.62 -7.99 -13.30
CA GLU A 266 -7.05 -7.70 -13.19
C GLU A 266 -7.69 -8.41 -11.98
N ASP A 267 -7.34 -9.69 -11.76
CA ASP A 267 -7.79 -10.44 -10.60
C ASP A 267 -7.32 -9.81 -9.29
N GLU A 268 -6.03 -9.46 -9.19
CA GLU A 268 -5.50 -8.81 -7.99
C GLU A 268 -6.17 -7.47 -7.73
N ARG A 269 -6.37 -6.66 -8.77
CA ARG A 269 -7.04 -5.36 -8.68
C ARG A 269 -8.49 -5.51 -8.22
N SER A 270 -9.22 -6.53 -8.67
CA SER A 270 -10.60 -6.79 -8.25
C SER A 270 -10.73 -7.14 -6.76
N ARG A 271 -9.64 -7.63 -6.15
CA ARG A 271 -9.57 -8.04 -4.74
C ARG A 271 -8.70 -7.09 -3.91
N SER A 272 -8.33 -5.94 -4.47
CA SER A 272 -7.45 -4.96 -3.84
C SER A 272 -8.10 -3.59 -3.75
N ARG A 273 -7.81 -2.91 -2.64
CA ARG A 273 -8.12 -1.51 -2.41
C ARG A 273 -6.83 -0.75 -2.22
N LEU A 274 -6.60 0.25 -3.06
CA LEU A 274 -5.43 1.10 -3.01
C LEU A 274 -5.83 2.44 -2.42
N MET A 275 -4.98 2.99 -1.57
CA MET A 275 -5.24 4.22 -0.84
C MET A 275 -3.96 5.04 -0.71
N ILE A 276 -4.12 6.35 -0.73
CA ILE A 276 -3.14 7.30 -0.22
C ILE A 276 -3.76 7.95 1.02
N ILE A 277 -3.04 7.96 2.12
CA ILE A 277 -3.49 8.53 3.39
C ILE A 277 -2.54 9.63 3.89
N ASP A 278 -3.08 10.58 4.65
CA ASP A 278 -2.28 11.59 5.34
C ASP A 278 -1.60 11.04 6.61
N GLY A 279 -0.78 11.87 7.28
CA GLY A 279 -0.12 11.51 8.54
C GLY A 279 -1.07 11.28 9.73
N ASN A 280 -2.36 11.58 9.58
CA ASN A 280 -3.41 11.29 10.56
C ASN A 280 -4.26 10.07 10.16
N HIS A 281 -3.78 9.28 9.19
CA HIS A 281 -4.41 8.11 8.61
C HIS A 281 -5.77 8.38 7.94
N LYS A 282 -6.00 9.61 7.49
CA LYS A 282 -7.19 9.95 6.69
C LYS A 282 -6.95 9.67 5.22
N ILE A 283 -7.94 9.09 4.55
CA ILE A 283 -7.91 8.83 3.12
C ILE A 283 -7.93 10.15 2.36
N ILE A 284 -6.87 10.39 1.58
CA ILE A 284 -6.78 11.52 0.65
C ILE A 284 -6.92 11.08 -0.80
N ALA A 285 -6.75 9.79 -1.12
CA ALA A 285 -7.16 9.19 -2.38
C ALA A 285 -7.47 7.70 -2.22
N SER A 286 -8.39 7.15 -3.02
CA SER A 286 -8.68 5.71 -3.02
C SER A 286 -9.11 5.21 -4.39
N SER A 287 -8.78 3.96 -4.70
CA SER A 287 -9.27 3.26 -5.90
C SER A 287 -10.74 2.82 -5.77
N ASP A 288 -11.29 2.83 -4.57
CA ASP A 288 -12.70 2.49 -4.33
C ASP A 288 -13.58 3.74 -4.43
N THR A 289 -14.66 3.61 -5.20
CA THR A 289 -15.62 4.69 -5.46
C THR A 289 -16.63 4.88 -4.32
N GLN A 290 -16.75 3.92 -3.40
CA GLN A 290 -17.72 3.97 -2.31
C GLN A 290 -17.24 4.72 -1.07
N ASN A 291 -15.93 4.95 -0.93
CA ASN A 291 -15.36 5.55 0.29
C ASN A 291 -15.29 7.07 0.25
N GLN A 292 -15.54 7.68 1.41
CA GLN A 292 -15.52 9.12 1.59
C GLN A 292 -14.10 9.58 1.90
N LEU A 293 -13.58 10.47 1.07
CA LEU A 293 -12.33 11.17 1.35
C LEU A 293 -12.42 11.83 2.73
N GLY A 294 -11.36 11.68 3.54
CA GLY A 294 -11.32 12.12 4.93
C GLY A 294 -11.66 11.05 5.98
N GLU A 295 -12.17 9.87 5.59
CA GLU A 295 -12.34 8.74 6.49
C GLU A 295 -10.98 8.25 7.02
N ARG A 296 -10.94 7.82 8.29
CA ARG A 296 -9.73 7.26 8.90
C ARG A 296 -9.68 5.75 8.76
N ILE A 297 -8.52 5.21 8.41
CA ILE A 297 -8.27 3.78 8.40
C ILE A 297 -7.48 3.33 9.62
N GLU A 298 -7.71 2.08 10.04
CA GLU A 298 -6.82 1.41 10.97
C GLU A 298 -5.55 1.00 10.23
N LEU A 299 -4.40 1.43 10.74
CA LEU A 299 -3.10 1.09 10.20
C LEU A 299 -2.21 0.61 11.34
N GLN A 300 -1.74 -0.62 11.24
CA GLN A 300 -0.80 -1.19 12.18
C GLN A 300 0.62 -1.04 11.64
N THR A 301 1.29 0.04 12.06
CA THR A 301 2.71 0.27 11.76
C THR A 301 3.59 -0.30 12.86
N LYS A 302 4.67 -1.00 12.49
CA LYS A 302 5.72 -1.34 13.46
C LYS A 302 6.61 -0.12 13.71
N ALA A 303 6.92 0.14 14.99
CA ALA A 303 7.78 1.26 15.36
C ALA A 303 9.12 1.20 14.59
N ALA A 304 9.56 2.35 14.08
CA ALA A 304 10.77 2.53 13.27
C ALA A 304 10.79 1.85 11.88
N GLN A 305 9.67 1.25 11.41
CA GLN A 305 9.56 0.75 10.03
C GLN A 305 8.82 1.75 9.14
N THR A 306 9.49 2.21 8.07
CA THR A 306 8.92 3.09 7.05
C THR A 306 8.06 2.35 6.04
N SER A 307 8.19 1.03 5.94
CA SER A 307 7.39 0.18 5.07
C SER A 307 7.18 -1.17 5.74
N GLY A 308 6.05 -1.82 5.45
CA GLY A 308 5.72 -3.10 6.04
C GLY A 308 4.33 -3.60 5.64
N TYR A 309 3.91 -4.68 6.29
CA TYR A 309 2.56 -5.21 6.14
C TYR A 309 2.05 -5.80 7.45
N SER A 310 0.74 -5.87 7.55
CA SER A 310 -0.01 -6.43 8.67
C SER A 310 -1.13 -7.33 8.14
N ILE A 311 -1.47 -8.36 8.91
CA ILE A 311 -2.58 -9.26 8.60
C ILE A 311 -3.79 -8.76 9.39
N LEU A 312 -4.76 -8.16 8.70
CA LEU A 312 -5.97 -7.62 9.34
C LEU A 312 -6.99 -8.71 9.67
N SER A 313 -7.07 -9.74 8.84
CA SER A 313 -7.91 -10.92 9.08
C SER A 313 -7.33 -12.15 8.36
N LYS A 314 -7.96 -13.32 8.54
CA LYS A 314 -7.52 -14.57 7.90
C LYS A 314 -7.30 -14.45 6.38
N ASN A 315 -8.06 -13.58 5.71
CA ASN A 315 -8.04 -13.41 4.27
C ASN A 315 -7.79 -11.96 3.85
N LEU A 316 -7.18 -11.11 4.69
CA LEU A 316 -6.91 -9.71 4.36
C LEU A 316 -5.53 -9.30 4.83
N ILE A 317 -4.71 -8.84 3.89
CA ILE A 317 -3.38 -8.28 4.13
C ILE A 317 -3.43 -6.79 3.81
N GLN A 318 -2.77 -5.99 4.64
CA GLN A 318 -2.57 -4.56 4.44
C GLN A 318 -1.07 -4.30 4.34
N GLY A 319 -0.60 -3.91 3.15
CA GLY A 319 0.75 -3.38 2.95
C GLY A 319 0.76 -1.86 3.02
N TYR A 320 1.84 -1.28 3.51
CA TYR A 320 1.99 0.16 3.62
C TYR A 320 3.42 0.61 3.37
N SER A 321 3.57 1.87 2.93
CA SER A 321 4.85 2.58 2.92
C SER A 321 4.64 4.05 3.18
N ILE A 322 5.47 4.61 4.06
CA ILE A 322 5.57 6.05 4.32
C ILE A 322 6.39 6.69 3.20
N THR A 323 6.04 7.92 2.85
CA THR A 323 6.84 8.81 2.00
C THR A 323 8.32 8.81 2.42
N PRO A 324 9.25 8.42 1.53
CA PRO A 324 10.67 8.58 1.79
C PRO A 324 11.16 10.02 1.57
N GLY A 325 10.34 10.88 0.95
CA GLY A 325 10.78 12.15 0.41
C GLY A 325 11.51 11.98 -0.92
N PHE A 326 11.89 13.10 -1.54
CA PHE A 326 12.61 13.12 -2.81
C PHE A 326 13.53 14.35 -2.89
N GLU A 327 14.83 14.12 -3.15
CA GLU A 327 15.85 15.17 -3.19
C GLU A 327 15.86 16.04 -1.92
N THR A 328 15.47 17.31 -2.03
CA THR A 328 15.41 18.27 -0.91
C THR A 328 14.02 18.39 -0.29
N TYR A 329 13.04 17.62 -0.77
CA TYR A 329 11.68 17.56 -0.24
C TYR A 329 11.52 16.37 0.70
N ALA A 330 11.23 16.66 1.96
CA ALA A 330 11.12 15.63 3.00
C ALA A 330 9.84 14.78 2.92
N GLY A 331 8.90 15.11 2.01
CA GLY A 331 7.57 14.49 1.98
C GLY A 331 6.58 15.12 2.96
N MET A 332 5.29 14.80 2.80
CA MET A 332 4.20 15.32 3.64
C MET A 332 3.88 14.42 4.84
N GLY A 333 4.67 13.37 5.09
CA GLY A 333 4.32 12.30 6.02
C GLY A 333 3.13 11.44 5.57
N TRP A 334 2.83 11.43 4.26
CA TRP A 334 1.77 10.63 3.68
C TRP A 334 2.19 9.18 3.48
N LEU A 335 1.22 8.29 3.35
CA LEU A 335 1.47 6.87 3.18
C LEU A 335 0.70 6.31 1.98
N GLY A 336 1.36 5.45 1.22
CA GLY A 336 0.70 4.53 0.31
C GLY A 336 0.24 3.30 1.09
N VAL A 337 -1.00 2.87 0.89
CA VAL A 337 -1.57 1.68 1.55
C VAL A 337 -2.30 0.84 0.53
N ILE A 338 -2.06 -0.46 0.55
CA ILE A 338 -2.77 -1.44 -0.28
C ILE A 338 -3.34 -2.53 0.62
N GLU A 339 -4.66 -2.65 0.61
CA GLU A 339 -5.38 -3.77 1.20
C GLU A 339 -5.68 -4.78 0.10
N GLN A 340 -5.43 -6.06 0.36
CA GLN A 340 -5.72 -7.13 -0.58
C GLN A 340 -6.33 -8.33 0.13
N HIS A 341 -7.48 -8.77 -0.37
CA HIS A 341 -8.05 -10.04 0.04
C HIS A 341 -7.23 -11.18 -0.53
N LEU A 342 -6.96 -12.22 0.25
CA LEU A 342 -6.34 -13.44 -0.27
C LEU A 342 -7.35 -14.21 -1.13
N PRO A 343 -6.89 -14.87 -2.21
CA PRO A 343 -7.75 -15.77 -2.95
C PRO A 343 -8.20 -16.92 -2.02
N THR A 344 -9.48 -17.30 -2.10
CA THR A 344 -10.00 -18.46 -1.38
C THR A 344 -9.34 -19.73 -1.91
N ILE A 345 -8.50 -20.37 -1.10
CA ILE A 345 -7.88 -21.67 -1.40
C ILE A 345 -8.88 -22.79 -1.07
N ASP A 346 -10.07 -22.71 -1.67
CA ASP A 346 -11.08 -23.76 -1.63
C ASP A 346 -11.57 -24.01 -3.07
N ALA A 347 -10.89 -24.94 -3.74
CA ALA A 347 -11.37 -25.70 -4.89
C ALA A 347 -10.68 -27.07 -4.91
#